data_AF-A0A7C5DQ23-F1
#
_entry.id   AF-A0A7C5DQ23-F1
#
_cell.length_a   1.000
_cell.length_b   1.000
_cell.length_c   1.000
_cell.angle_alpha   90.00
_cell.angle_beta   90.00
_cell.angle_gamma   90.00
#
_symmetry.space_group_name_H-M   'P 1'
#
loop_
_entity.id
_entity.type
_entity.pdbx_description
1 polymer ?
#
loop_
_entity_poly.entity_id
_entity_poly.type
_entity_poly.pdbx_seq_one_letter_code
_entity_poly.pdbx_strand_id
1 'polypeptide(L)'
;MKRGLLLVVGVLVLGLFALAGPRLKADPELYDFGEVAEGLLVRAVFTLTNVGDAPLVFTRQPSTSCGCTSAPLPKMQLAPGESVELVALFDSTGYGGHLVRKYVYLYSNDPAGERKTLTITGYVRDAAPYEGSASTLYYGFYLLVDLRSPEEYARGHLLGAINIPFSELSGWIDRLPPRFAIYLYDESGAQAAQAAQMLQNRGFAAVRALSGGLVGWWNAVGDAFFVWAEGVEPTPPSGTPYYGGYAVQPQYVARSYQLIVDLRAPEAFAAGHFPGAVNVGLHEIPAWVETLPDTGEGRLYIWCVDEGGTAACQAAQWLRAHGYPDARCLIGGLGQWRIRYGDTLLWPGESEE
;
A
#
# COMPACT_ATOMS: atom_id res chain seq x y z
N MET A 1 64.60 -64.43 -41.58
CA MET A 1 63.51 -63.79 -42.36
C MET A 1 62.20 -64.37 -41.85
N LYS A 2 61.15 -63.69 -41.38
CA LYS A 2 60.82 -62.30 -41.03
C LYS A 2 59.81 -62.46 -39.87
N ARG A 3 60.01 -61.76 -38.74
CA ARG A 3 59.02 -61.64 -37.67
C ARG A 3 58.04 -60.54 -38.06
N GLY A 4 56.76 -60.87 -38.24
CA GLY A 4 55.69 -59.93 -38.54
C GLY A 4 54.85 -59.68 -37.28
N LEU A 5 54.98 -58.48 -36.74
CA LEU A 5 54.35 -57.93 -35.54
C LEU A 5 52.84 -57.72 -35.80
N LEU A 6 51.96 -58.35 -35.01
CA LEU A 6 50.54 -58.02 -34.98
C LEU A 6 50.33 -56.72 -34.22
N LEU A 7 49.84 -55.69 -34.91
CA LEU A 7 49.47 -54.39 -34.33
C LEU A 7 47.99 -54.45 -33.92
N VAL A 8 47.71 -54.51 -32.62
CA VAL A 8 46.35 -54.36 -32.07
C VAL A 8 46.08 -52.87 -31.91
N VAL A 9 45.22 -52.31 -32.74
CA VAL A 9 44.72 -50.93 -32.60
C VAL A 9 43.58 -50.95 -31.58
N GLY A 10 43.85 -50.49 -30.36
CA GLY A 10 42.82 -50.24 -29.36
C GLY A 10 42.09 -48.93 -29.67
N VAL A 11 40.81 -49.00 -30.03
CA VAL A 11 39.93 -47.83 -30.12
C VAL A 11 39.52 -47.43 -28.70
N LEU A 12 40.09 -46.33 -28.21
CA LEU A 12 39.70 -45.74 -26.93
C LEU A 12 38.43 -44.90 -27.15
N VAL A 13 37.25 -45.47 -26.84
CA VAL A 13 36.00 -44.71 -26.81
C VAL A 13 35.96 -43.93 -25.50
N LEU A 14 36.39 -42.67 -25.53
CA LEU A 14 36.12 -41.70 -24.46
C LEU A 14 34.62 -41.35 -24.52
N GLY A 15 33.81 -42.14 -23.83
CA GLY A 15 32.43 -41.77 -23.55
C GLY A 15 32.42 -40.53 -22.65
N LEU A 16 32.01 -39.39 -23.20
CA LEU A 16 31.58 -38.23 -22.42
C LEU A 16 30.32 -38.63 -21.66
N PHE A 17 30.49 -39.24 -20.48
CA PHE A 17 29.42 -39.29 -19.50
C PHE A 17 29.18 -37.84 -19.05
N ALA A 18 28.09 -37.23 -19.52
CA ALA A 18 27.54 -36.09 -18.83
C ALA A 18 27.28 -36.54 -17.38
N LEU A 19 27.94 -35.90 -16.42
CA LEU A 19 27.74 -36.20 -15.00
C LEU A 19 26.28 -35.89 -14.66
N ALA A 20 25.47 -36.95 -14.61
CA ALA A 20 24.17 -37.00 -13.96
C ALA A 20 24.31 -36.53 -12.51
N GLY A 21 23.36 -35.74 -12.04
CA GLY A 21 23.45 -34.98 -10.79
C GLY A 21 22.35 -33.94 -10.69
N PRO A 22 22.29 -33.20 -9.56
CA PRO A 22 21.29 -32.15 -9.37
C PRO A 22 21.50 -31.03 -10.40
N ARG A 23 20.40 -30.45 -10.91
CA ARG A 23 20.48 -29.36 -11.88
C ARG A 23 19.38 -28.34 -11.62
N LEU A 24 19.75 -27.11 -11.32
CA LEU A 24 18.81 -26.01 -11.10
C LEU A 24 18.49 -25.32 -12.42
N LYS A 25 17.21 -25.32 -12.79
CA LYS A 25 16.64 -24.43 -13.81
C LYS A 25 15.79 -23.37 -13.13
N ALA A 26 15.88 -22.12 -13.58
CA ALA A 26 14.95 -21.07 -13.23
C ALA A 26 14.17 -20.63 -14.48
N ASP A 27 12.89 -20.35 -14.33
CA ASP A 27 12.03 -19.85 -15.40
C ASP A 27 11.14 -18.71 -14.90
N PRO A 28 11.32 -17.47 -15.38
CA PRO A 28 12.41 -17.03 -16.27
C PRO A 28 13.78 -16.98 -15.54
N GLU A 29 14.88 -16.75 -16.26
CA GLU A 29 16.16 -16.31 -15.64
C GLU A 29 16.32 -14.78 -15.64
N LEU A 30 15.61 -14.11 -16.55
CA LEU A 30 15.53 -12.65 -16.68
C LEU A 30 14.04 -12.28 -16.64
N TYR A 31 13.66 -11.53 -15.60
CA TYR A 31 12.35 -10.92 -15.48
C TYR A 31 12.44 -9.48 -15.97
N ASP A 32 11.85 -9.19 -17.13
CA ASP A 32 11.72 -7.84 -17.64
C ASP A 32 10.35 -7.27 -17.22
N PHE A 33 10.35 -6.24 -16.38
CA PHE A 33 9.12 -5.58 -15.95
C PHE A 33 8.64 -4.50 -16.93
N GLY A 34 9.33 -4.31 -18.05
CA GLY A 34 9.00 -3.29 -19.04
C GLY A 34 9.22 -1.89 -18.47
N GLU A 35 8.22 -1.02 -18.64
CA GLU A 35 8.20 0.33 -18.08
C GLU A 35 7.23 0.41 -16.90
N VAL A 36 7.69 0.96 -15.78
CA VAL A 36 6.86 1.20 -14.59
C VAL A 36 7.07 2.62 -14.05
N ALA A 37 6.07 3.16 -13.37
CA ALA A 37 6.22 4.40 -12.61
C ALA A 37 7.14 4.19 -11.40
N GLU A 38 7.92 5.22 -11.07
CA GLU A 38 8.61 5.31 -9.80
C GLU A 38 7.64 5.20 -8.61
N GLY A 39 7.99 4.39 -7.61
CA GLY A 39 7.17 4.12 -6.42
C GLY A 39 6.33 2.84 -6.48
N LEU A 40 6.24 2.19 -7.65
CA LEU A 40 5.66 0.85 -7.79
C LEU A 40 6.58 -0.21 -7.15
N LEU A 41 6.00 -1.19 -6.46
CA LEU A 41 6.69 -2.40 -6.05
C LEU A 41 6.57 -3.46 -7.13
N VAL A 42 7.66 -3.71 -7.85
CA VAL A 42 7.73 -4.77 -8.87
C VAL A 42 7.80 -6.12 -8.17
N ARG A 43 6.88 -7.03 -8.51
CA ARG A 43 6.85 -8.42 -8.02
C ARG A 43 7.33 -9.36 -9.13
N ALA A 44 8.59 -9.77 -9.07
CA ALA A 44 9.17 -10.74 -9.99
C ALA A 44 9.03 -12.16 -9.42
N VAL A 45 8.46 -13.09 -10.20
CA VAL A 45 8.28 -14.49 -9.81
C VAL A 45 9.17 -15.36 -10.69
N PHE A 46 9.91 -16.27 -10.06
CA PHE A 46 10.79 -17.23 -10.71
C PHE A 46 10.41 -18.65 -10.28
N THR A 47 10.13 -19.52 -11.24
CA THR A 47 9.92 -20.95 -10.96
C THR A 47 11.26 -21.65 -10.95
N LEU A 48 11.66 -22.19 -9.79
CA LEU A 48 12.89 -22.95 -9.62
C LEU A 48 12.58 -24.44 -9.70
N THR A 49 13.19 -25.16 -10.63
CA THR A 49 12.96 -26.59 -10.86
C THR A 49 14.27 -27.35 -10.77
N ASN A 50 14.26 -28.50 -10.08
CA ASN A 50 15.33 -29.47 -10.22
C ASN A 50 15.09 -30.31 -11.48
N VAL A 51 15.82 -29.99 -12.56
CA VAL A 51 15.76 -30.72 -13.84
C VAL A 51 16.81 -31.84 -13.92
N GLY A 52 17.53 -32.08 -12.84
CA GLY A 52 18.47 -33.19 -12.70
C GLY A 52 17.80 -34.45 -12.21
N ASP A 53 18.60 -35.49 -11.98
CA ASP A 53 18.17 -36.81 -11.54
C ASP A 53 18.60 -37.15 -10.10
N ALA A 54 19.27 -36.21 -9.41
CA ALA A 54 19.60 -36.28 -7.99
C ALA A 54 19.03 -35.09 -7.21
N PRO A 55 18.88 -35.19 -5.87
CA PRO A 55 18.33 -34.11 -5.06
C PRO A 55 19.16 -32.82 -5.14
N LEU A 56 18.49 -31.71 -5.49
CA LEU A 56 19.05 -30.36 -5.46
C LEU A 56 18.86 -29.78 -4.07
N VAL A 57 19.94 -29.30 -3.46
CA VAL A 57 19.94 -28.68 -2.13
C VAL A 57 20.39 -27.23 -2.26
N PHE A 58 19.56 -26.31 -1.77
CA PHE A 58 19.95 -24.92 -1.62
C PHE A 58 20.84 -24.78 -0.38
N THR A 59 22.05 -24.24 -0.53
CA THR A 59 23.04 -24.17 0.55
C THR A 59 22.79 -22.99 1.50
N ARG A 60 22.04 -21.99 1.05
CA ARG A 60 21.55 -20.86 1.85
C ARG A 60 20.36 -20.18 1.18
N GLN A 61 19.66 -19.35 1.95
CA GLN A 61 18.60 -18.50 1.42
C GLN A 61 19.11 -17.55 0.32
N PRO A 62 18.25 -17.17 -0.65
CA PRO A 62 18.62 -16.22 -1.69
C PRO A 62 19.13 -14.90 -1.12
N SER A 63 20.04 -14.26 -1.84
CA SER A 63 20.52 -12.91 -1.53
C SER A 63 20.30 -11.99 -2.71
N THR A 64 20.01 -10.71 -2.47
CA THR A 64 19.67 -9.73 -3.51
C THR A 64 20.70 -8.60 -3.61
N SER A 65 20.74 -7.93 -4.76
CA SER A 65 21.40 -6.62 -4.90
C SER A 65 20.59 -5.52 -4.20
N CYS A 66 21.22 -4.41 -3.82
CA CYS A 66 20.57 -3.27 -3.16
C CYS A 66 19.28 -2.82 -3.87
N GLY A 67 18.24 -2.49 -3.09
CA GLY A 67 16.92 -2.08 -3.59
C GLY A 67 15.98 -3.24 -3.94
N CYS A 68 16.43 -4.49 -3.85
CA CYS A 68 15.58 -5.66 -3.93
C CYS A 68 15.52 -6.40 -2.60
N THR A 69 14.38 -7.02 -2.33
CA THR A 69 14.21 -8.04 -1.30
C THR A 69 13.72 -9.33 -1.96
N SER A 70 13.95 -10.47 -1.34
CA SER A 70 13.39 -11.75 -1.80
C SER A 70 12.71 -12.44 -0.64
N ALA A 71 11.55 -13.04 -0.90
CA ALA A 71 10.94 -13.95 0.06
C ALA A 71 11.90 -15.14 0.32
N PRO A 72 11.98 -15.64 1.55
CA PRO A 72 12.67 -16.89 1.82
C PRO A 72 12.10 -18.02 0.96
N LEU A 73 12.97 -18.91 0.48
CA LEU A 73 12.52 -20.13 -0.18
C LEU A 73 11.72 -20.97 0.82
N PRO A 74 10.51 -21.42 0.46
CA PRO A 74 9.69 -22.24 1.34
C PRO A 74 10.26 -23.66 1.48
N LYS A 75 11.12 -24.09 0.54
CA LYS A 75 11.78 -25.39 0.54
C LYS A 75 13.24 -25.27 0.14
N MET A 76 14.13 -25.83 0.97
CA MET A 76 15.58 -25.80 0.76
C MET A 76 16.13 -27.04 0.01
N GLN A 77 15.27 -27.98 -0.38
CA GLN A 77 15.65 -29.18 -1.12
C GLN A 77 14.56 -29.55 -2.12
N LEU A 78 14.92 -29.82 -3.37
CA LEU A 78 14.02 -30.23 -4.44
C LEU A 78 14.38 -31.64 -4.93
N ALA A 79 13.38 -32.54 -4.94
CA ALA A 79 13.51 -33.83 -5.61
C ALA A 79 13.62 -33.63 -7.14
N PRO A 80 14.13 -34.62 -7.90
CA PRO A 80 14.07 -34.60 -9.36
C PRO A 80 12.65 -34.28 -9.88
N GLY A 81 12.54 -33.30 -10.76
CA GLY A 81 11.28 -32.80 -11.31
C GLY A 81 10.46 -31.88 -10.39
N GLU A 82 10.87 -31.68 -9.14
CA GLU A 82 10.17 -30.81 -8.21
C GLU A 82 10.46 -29.33 -8.48
N SER A 83 9.44 -28.50 -8.27
CA SER A 83 9.50 -27.04 -8.45
C SER A 83 9.10 -26.29 -7.19
N VAL A 84 9.64 -25.07 -7.05
CA VAL A 84 9.26 -24.10 -6.02
C VAL A 84 9.27 -22.68 -6.60
N GLU A 85 8.35 -21.82 -6.17
CA GLU A 85 8.35 -20.41 -6.55
C GLU A 85 9.28 -19.59 -5.66
N LEU A 86 10.04 -18.69 -6.28
CA LEU A 86 10.78 -17.63 -5.64
C LEU A 86 10.19 -16.28 -6.04
N VAL A 87 9.78 -15.49 -5.06
CA VAL A 87 9.30 -14.12 -5.27
C VAL A 87 10.38 -13.14 -4.86
N ALA A 88 10.76 -12.27 -5.78
CA ALA A 88 11.64 -11.13 -5.54
C ALA A 88 10.86 -9.83 -5.73
N LEU A 89 11.02 -8.91 -4.78
CA LEU A 89 10.38 -7.61 -4.78
C LEU A 89 11.44 -6.54 -5.06
N PHE A 90 11.15 -5.65 -6.01
CA PHE A 90 11.99 -4.50 -6.32
C PHE A 90 11.20 -3.21 -6.09
N ASP A 91 11.65 -2.40 -5.15
CA ASP A 91 11.03 -1.10 -4.87
C ASP A 91 11.61 -0.05 -5.82
N SER A 92 10.79 0.47 -6.74
CA SER A 92 11.25 1.41 -7.75
C SER A 92 11.47 2.84 -7.23
N THR A 93 11.17 3.13 -5.97
CA THR A 93 11.42 4.44 -5.36
C THR A 93 12.90 4.84 -5.45
N GLY A 94 13.17 6.05 -5.94
CA GLY A 94 14.51 6.61 -6.13
C GLY A 94 15.16 6.23 -7.47
N TYR A 95 14.43 5.57 -8.37
CA TYR A 95 14.93 5.12 -9.68
C TYR A 95 14.28 5.83 -10.87
N GLY A 96 13.51 6.91 -10.65
CA GLY A 96 12.89 7.70 -11.74
C GLY A 96 13.88 8.10 -12.84
N GLY A 97 13.51 7.88 -14.09
CA GLY A 97 14.32 8.20 -15.27
C GLY A 97 15.43 7.19 -15.60
N HIS A 98 15.54 6.07 -14.88
CA HIS A 98 16.65 5.13 -15.02
C HIS A 98 16.23 3.78 -15.61
N LEU A 99 17.08 3.23 -16.48
CA LEU A 99 17.07 1.80 -16.80
C LEU A 99 17.69 1.04 -15.62
N VAL A 100 16.92 0.16 -15.01
CA VAL A 100 17.32 -0.58 -13.81
C VAL A 100 17.68 -2.02 -14.16
N ARG A 101 18.76 -2.51 -13.54
CA ARG A 101 19.13 -3.93 -13.54
C ARG A 101 19.50 -4.37 -12.13
N LYS A 102 18.83 -5.40 -11.63
CA LYS A 102 19.00 -5.98 -10.30
C LYS A 102 19.22 -7.48 -10.38
N TYR A 103 19.81 -8.03 -9.34
CA TYR A 103 20.21 -9.43 -9.30
C TYR A 103 19.68 -10.15 -8.07
N VAL A 104 19.26 -11.39 -8.27
CA VAL A 104 18.94 -12.36 -7.21
C VAL A 104 19.91 -13.52 -7.34
N TYR A 105 20.62 -13.85 -6.27
CA TYR A 105 21.62 -14.91 -6.25
C TYR A 105 21.08 -16.12 -5.51
N LEU A 106 21.11 -17.27 -6.16
CA LEU A 106 20.76 -18.59 -5.63
C LEU A 106 22.01 -19.40 -5.40
N TYR A 107 22.03 -20.19 -4.34
CA TYR A 107 23.18 -21.00 -3.95
C TYR A 107 22.77 -22.45 -3.77
N SER A 108 23.41 -23.36 -4.48
CA SER A 108 23.01 -24.77 -4.48
C SER A 108 24.19 -25.72 -4.73
N ASN A 109 23.95 -27.02 -4.55
CA ASN A 109 24.89 -28.08 -4.90
C ASN A 109 24.93 -28.43 -6.41
N ASP A 110 24.37 -27.59 -7.29
CA ASP A 110 24.45 -27.79 -8.74
C ASP A 110 25.92 -27.71 -9.22
N PRO A 111 26.48 -28.78 -9.82
CA PRO A 111 27.87 -28.81 -10.27
C PRO A 111 28.16 -27.87 -11.45
N ALA A 112 27.13 -27.35 -12.12
CA ALA A 112 27.27 -26.33 -13.16
C ALA A 112 27.72 -24.97 -12.60
N GLY A 113 27.49 -24.76 -11.31
CA GLY A 113 27.84 -23.54 -10.61
C GLY A 113 27.15 -23.47 -9.26
N GLU A 114 27.95 -23.28 -8.21
CA GLU A 114 27.46 -23.12 -6.85
C GLU A 114 26.52 -21.93 -6.70
N ARG A 115 26.66 -20.91 -7.58
CA ARG A 115 25.81 -19.71 -7.62
C ARG A 115 25.13 -19.55 -8.99
N LYS A 116 23.79 -19.50 -9.00
CA LYS A 116 22.98 -19.06 -10.15
C LYS A 116 22.52 -17.61 -9.91
N THR A 117 22.58 -16.78 -10.95
CA THR A 117 22.14 -15.37 -10.90
C THR A 117 20.89 -15.19 -11.75
N LEU A 118 19.81 -14.70 -11.15
CA LEU A 118 18.62 -14.23 -11.84
C LEU A 118 18.66 -12.71 -11.98
N THR A 119 18.07 -12.18 -13.05
CA THR A 119 18.04 -10.74 -13.34
C THR A 119 16.62 -10.21 -13.28
N ILE A 120 16.43 -9.04 -12.66
CA ILE A 120 15.23 -8.22 -12.77
C ILE A 120 15.64 -6.95 -13.51
N THR A 121 14.97 -6.60 -14.59
CA THR A 121 15.34 -5.47 -15.45
C THR A 121 14.12 -4.72 -15.97
N GLY A 122 14.29 -3.46 -16.32
CA GLY A 122 13.25 -2.65 -16.95
C GLY A 122 13.51 -1.15 -16.74
N TYR A 123 12.69 -0.32 -17.36
CA TYR A 123 12.78 1.14 -17.26
C TYR A 123 11.84 1.67 -16.17
N VAL A 124 12.35 2.52 -15.30
CA VAL A 124 11.54 3.24 -14.32
C VAL A 124 11.38 4.67 -14.80
N ARG A 125 10.17 5.04 -15.20
CA ARG A 125 9.86 6.43 -15.56
C ARG A 125 9.58 7.26 -14.30
N ASP A 126 9.78 8.56 -14.40
CA ASP A 126 9.35 9.48 -13.35
C ASP A 126 7.84 9.33 -13.09
N ALA A 127 7.45 9.42 -11.82
CA ALA A 127 6.05 9.49 -11.46
C ALA A 127 5.45 10.83 -11.92
N ALA A 128 4.28 10.78 -12.54
CA ALA A 128 3.56 11.99 -12.91
C ALA A 128 3.04 12.72 -11.64
N PRO A 129 2.72 14.03 -11.71
CA PRO A 129 2.28 14.79 -10.53
C PRO A 129 1.00 14.25 -9.85
N TYR A 130 0.18 13.50 -10.59
CA TYR A 130 -1.03 12.83 -10.10
C TYR A 130 -0.78 11.40 -9.62
N GLU A 131 0.45 10.90 -9.63
CA GLU A 131 0.78 9.54 -9.22
C GLU A 131 1.41 9.54 -7.83
N GLY A 132 0.90 8.69 -6.94
CA GLY A 132 1.42 8.53 -5.60
C GLY A 132 1.64 7.06 -5.24
N SER A 133 2.78 6.76 -4.60
CA SER A 133 3.08 5.39 -4.18
C SER A 133 2.24 4.95 -2.98
N ALA A 134 2.08 3.64 -2.81
CA ALA A 134 1.48 3.07 -1.60
C ALA A 134 2.21 3.50 -0.32
N SER A 135 3.53 3.70 -0.38
CA SER A 135 4.31 4.23 0.76
C SER A 135 3.95 5.68 1.08
N THR A 136 3.77 6.52 0.06
CA THR A 136 3.36 7.92 0.25
C THR A 136 1.99 7.99 0.91
N LEU A 137 1.03 7.18 0.47
CA LEU A 137 -0.29 7.09 1.13
C LEU A 137 -0.14 6.55 2.55
N TYR A 138 0.59 5.46 2.77
CA TYR A 138 0.78 4.83 4.09
C TYR A 138 1.32 5.81 5.14
N TYR A 139 2.39 6.55 4.82
CA TYR A 139 3.01 7.49 5.76
C TYR A 139 2.25 8.82 5.88
N GLY A 140 1.42 9.15 4.88
CA GLY A 140 0.57 10.34 4.90
C GLY A 140 -0.83 10.09 5.44
N PHE A 141 -1.23 8.84 5.67
CA PHE A 141 -2.57 8.48 6.10
C PHE A 141 -2.82 8.94 7.54
N TYR A 142 -4.01 9.52 7.76
CA TYR A 142 -4.54 9.75 9.09
C TYR A 142 -6.01 9.35 9.13
N LEU A 143 -6.47 8.94 10.31
CA LEU A 143 -7.87 8.67 10.57
C LEU A 143 -8.50 9.87 11.28
N LEU A 144 -9.68 10.31 10.83
CA LEU A 144 -10.47 11.34 11.49
C LEU A 144 -11.68 10.68 12.16
N VAL A 145 -11.86 10.90 13.46
CA VAL A 145 -12.90 10.25 14.27
C VAL A 145 -13.75 11.29 14.97
N ASP A 146 -15.06 11.27 14.69
CA ASP A 146 -16.08 12.01 15.42
C ASP A 146 -16.55 11.19 16.62
N LEU A 147 -16.39 11.74 17.83
CA LEU A 147 -16.74 11.12 19.10
C LEU A 147 -18.15 11.48 19.58
N ARG A 148 -18.90 12.28 18.83
CA ARG A 148 -20.28 12.66 19.14
C ARG A 148 -21.25 11.50 18.89
N SER A 149 -22.51 11.69 19.26
CA SER A 149 -23.57 10.72 18.96
C SER A 149 -23.78 10.51 17.45
N PRO A 150 -24.32 9.36 17.02
CA PRO A 150 -24.66 9.12 15.62
C PRO A 150 -25.61 10.18 15.04
N GLU A 151 -26.54 10.69 15.84
CA GLU A 151 -27.48 11.73 15.42
C GLU A 151 -26.78 13.07 15.17
N GLU A 152 -25.83 13.44 16.03
CA GLU A 152 -25.03 14.66 15.84
C GLU A 152 -24.15 14.56 14.60
N TYR A 153 -23.48 13.42 14.42
CA TYR A 153 -22.69 13.14 13.23
C TYR A 153 -23.54 13.19 11.96
N ALA A 154 -24.70 12.54 11.95
CA ALA A 154 -25.59 12.48 10.78
C ALA A 154 -26.09 13.87 10.37
N ARG A 155 -26.35 14.79 11.31
CA ARG A 155 -26.76 16.17 10.98
C ARG A 155 -25.66 16.95 10.28
N GLY A 156 -24.42 16.77 10.70
CA GLY A 156 -23.27 17.32 10.00
C GLY A 156 -21.95 17.03 10.70
N HIS A 157 -20.91 16.75 9.91
CA HIS A 157 -19.60 16.28 10.36
C HIS A 157 -18.51 16.68 9.37
N LEU A 158 -17.24 16.53 9.77
CA LEU A 158 -16.11 16.78 8.88
C LEU A 158 -15.97 15.68 7.82
N LEU A 159 -15.80 16.06 6.55
CA LEU A 159 -15.68 15.17 5.40
C LEU A 159 -14.68 14.02 5.63
N GLY A 160 -15.11 12.77 5.47
CA GLY A 160 -14.25 11.59 5.65
C GLY A 160 -13.98 11.21 7.12
N ALA A 161 -14.65 11.86 8.09
CA ALA A 161 -14.65 11.40 9.47
C ALA A 161 -15.50 10.13 9.62
N ILE A 162 -15.05 9.17 10.43
CA ILE A 162 -15.88 8.06 10.91
C ILE A 162 -16.50 8.42 12.27
N ASN A 163 -17.70 7.92 12.56
CA ASN A 163 -18.32 8.12 13.87
C ASN A 163 -17.99 6.96 14.81
N ILE A 164 -17.33 7.25 15.93
CA ILE A 164 -17.12 6.31 17.03
C ILE A 164 -17.47 7.06 18.31
N PRO A 165 -18.71 6.97 18.81
CA PRO A 165 -19.14 7.70 20.00
C PRO A 165 -18.17 7.49 21.16
N PHE A 166 -17.92 8.54 21.95
CA PHE A 166 -16.95 8.48 23.06
C PHE A 166 -17.21 7.30 24.02
N SER A 167 -18.49 6.99 24.28
CA SER A 167 -18.92 5.86 25.10
C SER A 167 -18.52 4.49 24.54
N GLU A 168 -18.39 4.37 23.23
CA GLU A 168 -18.11 3.13 22.51
C GLU A 168 -16.63 2.95 22.20
N LEU A 169 -15.84 4.04 22.23
CA LEU A 169 -14.42 4.05 21.86
C LEU A 169 -13.59 2.95 22.52
N SER A 170 -13.93 2.55 23.75
CA SER A 170 -13.23 1.46 24.45
C SER A 170 -13.32 0.11 23.73
N GLY A 171 -14.45 -0.20 23.07
CA GLY A 171 -14.63 -1.42 22.27
C GLY A 171 -13.92 -1.37 20.91
N TRP A 172 -13.51 -0.19 20.47
CA TRP A 172 -12.86 0.02 19.17
C TRP A 172 -11.33 -0.05 19.22
N ILE A 173 -10.73 -0.07 20.41
CA ILE A 173 -9.27 0.05 20.57
C ILE A 173 -8.50 -0.97 19.73
N ASP A 174 -8.94 -2.22 19.68
CA ASP A 174 -8.25 -3.28 18.94
C ASP A 174 -8.41 -3.17 17.41
N ARG A 175 -9.42 -2.40 16.95
CA ARG A 175 -9.65 -2.12 15.52
C ARG A 175 -8.91 -0.86 15.05
N LEU A 176 -8.64 0.09 15.96
CA LEU A 176 -7.96 1.34 15.62
C LEU A 176 -6.50 1.08 15.21
N PRO A 177 -5.94 1.84 14.26
CA PRO A 177 -4.62 1.57 13.72
C PRO A 177 -3.51 2.27 14.55
N PRO A 178 -2.80 1.57 15.48
CA PRO A 178 -2.01 2.21 16.52
C PRO A 178 -0.75 2.95 16.05
N ARG A 179 -0.34 2.71 14.81
CA ARG A 179 0.86 3.31 14.18
C ARG A 179 0.56 4.54 13.33
N PHE A 180 -0.71 4.86 13.12
CA PHE A 180 -1.15 5.94 12.24
C PHE A 180 -1.60 7.15 13.07
N ALA A 181 -1.56 8.33 12.46
CA ALA A 181 -2.15 9.50 13.07
C ALA A 181 -3.66 9.31 13.17
N ILE A 182 -4.22 9.66 14.34
CA ILE A 182 -5.66 9.64 14.56
C ILE A 182 -6.03 10.99 15.16
N TYR A 183 -6.90 11.72 14.48
CA TYR A 183 -7.46 12.97 14.94
C TYR A 183 -8.86 12.72 15.47
N LEU A 184 -9.06 13.03 16.76
CA LEU A 184 -10.32 12.85 17.45
C LEU A 184 -10.99 14.21 17.62
N TYR A 185 -12.30 14.28 17.45
CA TYR A 185 -13.04 15.48 17.80
C TYR A 185 -14.41 15.15 18.37
N ASP A 186 -14.89 16.06 19.19
CA ASP A 186 -16.27 16.18 19.65
C ASP A 186 -16.72 17.63 19.40
N GLU A 187 -17.83 18.05 20.00
CA GLU A 187 -18.33 19.42 19.83
C GLU A 187 -17.33 20.47 20.34
N SER A 188 -16.76 20.28 21.53
CA SER A 188 -15.99 21.31 22.26
C SER A 188 -14.49 21.02 22.46
N GLY A 189 -14.03 19.80 22.18
CA GLY A 189 -12.64 19.33 22.41
C GLY A 189 -12.45 18.56 23.73
N ALA A 190 -13.46 18.53 24.61
CA ALA A 190 -13.30 18.01 25.97
C ALA A 190 -13.21 16.47 26.01
N GLN A 191 -14.16 15.77 25.39
CA GLN A 191 -14.12 14.31 25.27
C GLN A 191 -12.98 13.87 24.35
N ALA A 192 -12.68 14.65 23.30
CA ALA A 192 -11.56 14.38 22.41
C ALA A 192 -10.21 14.39 23.16
N ALA A 193 -9.99 15.33 24.06
CA ALA A 193 -8.77 15.35 24.88
C ALA A 193 -8.71 14.16 25.86
N GLN A 194 -9.83 13.78 26.47
CA GLN A 194 -9.91 12.60 27.34
C GLN A 194 -9.62 11.31 26.56
N ALA A 195 -10.23 11.16 25.37
CA ALA A 195 -10.02 10.04 24.46
C ALA A 195 -8.56 9.97 23.99
N ALA A 196 -7.97 11.12 23.65
CA ALA A 196 -6.60 11.19 23.21
C ALA A 196 -5.63 10.70 24.29
N GLN A 197 -5.79 11.19 25.53
CA GLN A 197 -5.01 10.73 26.68
C GLN A 197 -5.19 9.22 26.93
N MET A 198 -6.42 8.72 26.81
CA MET A 198 -6.75 7.31 26.98
C MET A 198 -6.03 6.43 25.96
N LEU A 199 -6.05 6.79 24.68
CA LEU A 199 -5.39 6.02 23.61
C LEU A 199 -3.86 6.13 23.68
N GLN A 200 -3.32 7.30 24.04
CA GLN A 200 -1.88 7.48 24.29
C GLN A 200 -1.36 6.50 25.36
N ASN A 201 -2.11 6.33 26.47
CA ASN A 201 -1.78 5.37 27.52
C ASN A 201 -1.83 3.90 27.05
N ARG A 202 -2.44 3.62 25.90
CA ARG A 202 -2.49 2.30 25.25
C ARG A 202 -1.54 2.16 24.06
N GLY A 203 -0.63 3.12 23.87
CA GLY A 203 0.44 3.03 22.86
C GLY A 203 0.14 3.71 21.52
N PHE A 204 -0.96 4.45 21.40
CA PHE A 204 -1.30 5.22 20.20
C PHE A 204 -0.53 6.56 20.17
N ALA A 205 0.77 6.50 19.89
CA ALA A 205 1.68 7.65 20.02
C ALA A 205 1.28 8.89 19.18
N ALA A 206 0.63 8.67 18.03
CA ALA A 206 0.26 9.72 17.09
C ALA A 206 -1.20 10.22 17.23
N VAL A 207 -1.96 9.75 18.22
CA VAL A 207 -3.31 10.25 18.51
C VAL A 207 -3.27 11.70 18.97
N ARG A 208 -4.14 12.54 18.43
CA ARG A 208 -4.33 13.94 18.83
C ARG A 208 -5.82 14.30 18.88
N ALA A 209 -6.21 15.19 19.78
CA ALA A 209 -7.53 15.82 19.81
C ALA A 209 -7.54 17.05 18.87
N LEU A 210 -8.65 17.35 18.19
CA LEU A 210 -8.82 18.66 17.55
C LEU A 210 -8.99 19.72 18.65
N SER A 211 -8.10 20.70 18.65
CA SER A 211 -8.07 21.79 19.62
C SER A 211 -9.39 22.57 19.60
N GLY A 212 -10.18 22.48 20.68
CA GLY A 212 -11.49 23.11 20.78
C GLY A 212 -12.65 22.36 20.10
N GLY A 213 -12.43 21.14 19.60
CA GLY A 213 -13.46 20.37 18.89
C GLY A 213 -13.97 21.07 17.63
N LEU A 214 -15.24 20.85 17.28
CA LEU A 214 -15.89 21.55 16.17
C LEU A 214 -16.07 23.04 16.42
N VAL A 215 -16.24 23.49 17.67
CA VAL A 215 -16.24 24.94 18.00
C VAL A 215 -14.88 25.55 17.66
N GLY A 216 -13.79 24.86 18.00
CA GLY A 216 -12.43 25.26 17.65
C GLY A 216 -12.21 25.28 16.15
N TRP A 217 -12.70 24.26 15.44
CA TRP A 217 -12.69 24.22 13.98
C TRP A 217 -13.40 25.42 13.37
N TRP A 218 -14.63 25.68 13.78
CA TRP A 218 -15.44 26.79 13.27
C TRP A 218 -14.77 28.15 13.50
N ASN A 219 -14.25 28.38 14.70
CA ASN A 219 -13.54 29.61 15.03
C ASN A 219 -12.25 29.79 14.21
N ALA A 220 -11.63 28.69 13.80
CA ALA A 220 -10.34 28.67 13.12
C ALA A 220 -10.45 28.78 11.60
N VAL A 221 -11.40 28.05 11.00
CA VAL A 221 -11.52 27.85 9.55
C VAL A 221 -12.97 27.88 9.05
N GLY A 222 -13.94 28.25 9.89
CA GLY A 222 -15.35 28.32 9.51
C GLY A 222 -15.99 26.94 9.27
N ASP A 223 -16.85 26.86 8.27
CA ASP A 223 -17.53 25.65 7.82
C ASP A 223 -16.71 24.83 6.81
N ALA A 224 -15.42 25.15 6.63
CA ALA A 224 -14.56 24.41 5.73
C ALA A 224 -14.61 22.90 6.02
N PHE A 225 -14.79 22.10 4.98
CA PHE A 225 -14.88 20.64 5.00
C PHE A 225 -16.10 20.04 5.75
N PHE A 226 -17.09 20.85 6.17
CA PHE A 226 -18.32 20.31 6.76
C PHE A 226 -19.23 19.69 5.72
N VAL A 227 -19.64 18.44 5.93
CA VAL A 227 -20.73 17.78 5.22
C VAL A 227 -21.98 17.90 6.08
N TRP A 228 -23.06 18.44 5.50
CA TRP A 228 -24.36 18.57 6.15
C TRP A 228 -25.34 17.57 5.56
N ALA A 229 -26.26 17.07 6.39
CA ALA A 229 -27.36 16.25 5.89
C ALA A 229 -28.26 17.05 4.93
N GLU A 230 -28.81 16.36 3.94
CA GLU A 230 -29.76 16.95 3.00
C GLU A 230 -30.95 17.56 3.76
N GLY A 231 -31.27 18.82 3.45
CA GLY A 231 -32.38 19.54 4.07
C GLY A 231 -32.13 20.03 5.51
N VAL A 232 -30.94 19.82 6.07
CA VAL A 232 -30.55 20.38 7.37
C VAL A 232 -29.90 21.76 7.18
N GLU A 233 -30.39 22.76 7.91
CA GLU A 233 -29.79 24.10 7.90
C GLU A 233 -28.43 24.08 8.64
N PRO A 234 -27.33 24.50 7.99
CA PRO A 234 -26.01 24.56 8.62
C PRO A 234 -26.05 25.39 9.91
N THR A 235 -25.80 24.72 11.04
CA THR A 235 -25.83 25.35 12.35
C THR A 235 -24.42 25.36 12.93
N PRO A 236 -23.84 26.54 13.23
CA PRO A 236 -22.52 26.63 13.82
C PRO A 236 -22.42 25.79 15.11
N PRO A 237 -21.31 25.04 15.30
CA PRO A 237 -21.02 24.40 16.58
C PRO A 237 -21.04 25.41 17.72
N SER A 238 -21.47 24.98 18.90
CA SER A 238 -21.69 25.89 20.03
C SER A 238 -21.12 25.36 21.34
N GLY A 239 -20.92 26.26 22.31
CA GLY A 239 -20.37 25.93 23.62
C GLY A 239 -18.99 26.54 23.86
N THR A 240 -18.34 26.10 24.95
CA THR A 240 -17.02 26.62 25.35
C THR A 240 -15.92 25.68 24.86
N PRO A 241 -15.01 26.14 23.98
CA PRO A 241 -13.96 25.28 23.45
C PRO A 241 -12.93 24.93 24.54
N TYR A 242 -12.47 23.68 24.52
CA TYR A 242 -11.43 23.14 25.38
C TYR A 242 -10.13 22.95 24.59
N TYR A 243 -9.07 23.63 25.03
CA TYR A 243 -7.76 23.65 24.36
C TYR A 243 -6.69 22.81 25.10
N GLY A 244 -7.11 21.77 25.83
CA GLY A 244 -6.21 20.94 26.66
C GLY A 244 -5.37 19.91 25.89
N GLY A 245 -4.75 19.00 26.64
CA GLY A 245 -3.60 18.19 26.22
C GLY A 245 -3.76 17.31 24.97
N TYR A 246 -2.63 17.03 24.31
CA TYR A 246 -2.50 16.26 23.06
C TYR A 246 -3.31 16.81 21.88
N ALA A 247 -3.48 18.13 21.80
CA ALA A 247 -4.25 18.76 20.74
C ALA A 247 -3.43 19.03 19.46
N VAL A 248 -4.13 19.05 18.32
CA VAL A 248 -3.68 19.61 17.04
C VAL A 248 -4.58 20.79 16.68
N GLN A 249 -4.01 21.85 16.11
CA GLN A 249 -4.78 23.02 15.70
C GLN A 249 -5.58 22.72 14.42
N PRO A 250 -6.86 23.15 14.32
CA PRO A 250 -7.68 22.93 13.13
C PRO A 250 -7.02 23.37 11.82
N GLN A 251 -6.34 24.52 11.80
CA GLN A 251 -5.67 25.02 10.59
C GLN A 251 -4.58 24.07 10.08
N TYR A 252 -3.95 23.28 10.96
CA TYR A 252 -2.93 22.31 10.56
C TYR A 252 -3.52 21.07 9.88
N VAL A 253 -4.73 20.69 10.25
CA VAL A 253 -5.46 19.61 9.58
C VAL A 253 -6.04 20.13 8.27
N ALA A 254 -6.68 21.31 8.29
CA ALA A 254 -7.28 21.93 7.10
C ALA A 254 -6.29 22.20 5.95
N ARG A 255 -5.04 22.60 6.24
CA ARG A 255 -4.01 22.85 5.21
C ARG A 255 -3.47 21.59 4.51
N SER A 256 -3.84 20.42 5.00
CA SER A 256 -3.38 19.12 4.48
C SER A 256 -4.48 18.08 4.63
N TYR A 257 -5.71 18.48 4.31
CA TYR A 257 -6.89 17.67 4.52
C TYR A 257 -6.94 16.54 3.51
N GLN A 258 -6.94 15.29 3.96
CA GLN A 258 -6.94 14.11 3.11
C GLN A 258 -8.36 13.55 2.97
N LEU A 259 -8.70 13.14 1.75
CA LEU A 259 -9.86 12.30 1.46
C LEU A 259 -9.43 11.15 0.56
N ILE A 260 -9.91 9.94 0.84
CA ILE A 260 -9.74 8.78 -0.03
C ILE A 260 -11.05 8.53 -0.78
N VAL A 261 -10.96 8.37 -2.10
CA VAL A 261 -12.08 8.07 -2.99
C VAL A 261 -11.83 6.70 -3.62
N ASP A 262 -12.66 5.73 -3.25
CA ASP A 262 -12.58 4.37 -3.78
C ASP A 262 -13.54 4.21 -4.96
N LEU A 263 -12.98 3.93 -6.13
CA LEU A 263 -13.69 3.84 -7.41
C LEU A 263 -14.17 2.44 -7.75
N ARG A 264 -13.95 1.46 -6.85
CA ARG A 264 -14.42 0.09 -7.05
C ARG A 264 -15.94 0.02 -6.90
N ALA A 265 -16.52 -1.08 -7.37
CA ALA A 265 -17.93 -1.37 -7.15
C ALA A 265 -18.26 -1.46 -5.65
N PRO A 266 -19.50 -1.13 -5.22
CA PRO A 266 -19.91 -1.12 -3.82
C PRO A 266 -19.62 -2.42 -3.07
N GLU A 267 -19.73 -3.58 -3.72
CA GLU A 267 -19.47 -4.88 -3.09
C GLU A 267 -17.98 -5.05 -2.76
N ALA A 268 -17.09 -4.59 -3.64
CA ALA A 268 -15.65 -4.64 -3.40
C ALA A 268 -15.20 -3.62 -2.35
N PHE A 269 -15.88 -2.46 -2.29
CA PHE A 269 -15.71 -1.48 -1.23
C PHE A 269 -16.14 -2.06 0.13
N ALA A 270 -17.34 -2.64 0.21
CA ALA A 270 -17.87 -3.27 1.42
C ALA A 270 -17.02 -4.46 1.89
N ALA A 271 -16.37 -5.19 0.98
CA ALA A 271 -15.47 -6.28 1.38
C ALA A 271 -14.19 -5.79 2.10
N GLY A 272 -13.79 -4.53 1.92
CA GLY A 272 -12.58 -3.99 2.54
C GLY A 272 -12.13 -2.67 1.91
N HIS A 273 -12.14 -1.57 2.67
CA HIS A 273 -11.74 -0.22 2.22
C HIS A 273 -11.03 0.58 3.33
N PHE A 274 -10.40 1.70 2.96
CA PHE A 274 -9.77 2.58 3.94
C PHE A 274 -10.82 3.25 4.85
N PRO A 275 -10.64 3.29 6.18
CA PRO A 275 -11.61 3.97 7.04
C PRO A 275 -11.67 5.46 6.71
N GLY A 276 -12.90 5.97 6.55
CA GLY A 276 -13.16 7.34 6.12
C GLY A 276 -13.12 7.56 4.59
N ALA A 277 -12.86 6.51 3.80
CA ALA A 277 -12.99 6.60 2.35
C ALA A 277 -14.45 6.71 1.91
N VAL A 278 -14.68 7.40 0.80
CA VAL A 278 -15.99 7.45 0.13
C VAL A 278 -15.98 6.53 -1.10
N ASN A 279 -17.10 5.86 -1.37
CA ASN A 279 -17.24 5.04 -2.58
C ASN A 279 -17.90 5.84 -3.69
N VAL A 280 -17.16 6.12 -4.76
CA VAL A 280 -17.62 6.93 -5.90
C VAL A 280 -17.05 6.32 -7.17
N GLY A 281 -17.91 5.79 -8.03
CA GLY A 281 -17.52 5.22 -9.30
C GLY A 281 -16.91 6.26 -10.24
N LEU A 282 -16.05 5.82 -11.16
CA LEU A 282 -15.32 6.71 -12.07
C LEU A 282 -16.24 7.68 -12.85
N HIS A 283 -17.40 7.21 -13.29
CA HIS A 283 -18.36 8.02 -14.06
C HIS A 283 -19.16 8.99 -13.19
N GLU A 284 -19.16 8.81 -11.87
CA GLU A 284 -19.88 9.63 -10.90
C GLU A 284 -19.04 10.80 -10.39
N ILE A 285 -17.71 10.75 -10.58
CA ILE A 285 -16.76 11.78 -10.13
C ILE A 285 -17.20 13.21 -10.51
N PRO A 286 -17.62 13.52 -11.76
CA PRO A 286 -18.03 14.87 -12.10
C PRO A 286 -19.23 15.37 -11.29
N ALA A 287 -20.23 14.51 -11.04
CA ALA A 287 -21.40 14.88 -10.26
C ALA A 287 -21.09 14.95 -8.76
N TRP A 288 -20.29 14.02 -8.26
CA TRP A 288 -19.85 13.96 -6.86
C TRP A 288 -19.01 15.17 -6.46
N VAL A 289 -18.15 15.67 -7.35
CA VAL A 289 -17.34 16.87 -7.08
C VAL A 289 -18.19 18.11 -6.79
N GLU A 290 -19.36 18.23 -7.43
CA GLU A 290 -20.30 19.33 -7.19
C GLU A 290 -20.95 19.25 -5.79
N THR A 291 -20.84 18.12 -5.10
CA THR A 291 -21.35 17.94 -3.72
C THR A 291 -20.29 18.13 -2.66
N LEU A 292 -19.02 18.36 -3.05
CA LEU A 292 -17.95 18.60 -2.09
C LEU A 292 -18.17 19.90 -1.33
N PRO A 293 -17.91 19.94 -0.02
CA PRO A 293 -18.02 21.15 0.76
C PRO A 293 -16.92 22.15 0.41
N ASP A 294 -17.14 23.43 0.74
CA ASP A 294 -16.11 24.46 0.63
C ASP A 294 -14.89 24.07 1.48
N THR A 295 -13.69 24.31 0.96
CA THR A 295 -12.44 24.07 1.67
C THR A 295 -11.93 25.32 2.40
N GLY A 296 -12.55 26.49 2.16
CA GLY A 296 -12.04 27.78 2.59
C GLY A 296 -10.60 27.97 2.11
N GLU A 297 -9.72 28.47 2.99
CA GLU A 297 -8.27 28.52 2.74
C GLU A 297 -7.54 27.18 2.95
N GLY A 298 -8.28 26.12 3.27
CA GLY A 298 -7.76 24.76 3.39
C GLY A 298 -7.33 24.17 2.05
N ARG A 299 -6.76 22.97 2.11
CA ARG A 299 -6.24 22.26 0.93
C ARG A 299 -6.65 20.80 0.98
N LEU A 300 -7.43 20.39 -0.01
CA LEU A 300 -7.95 19.03 -0.15
C LEU A 300 -7.01 18.15 -1.00
N TYR A 301 -6.47 17.11 -0.38
CA TYR A 301 -5.66 16.05 -0.99
C TYR A 301 -6.56 14.83 -1.25
N ILE A 302 -6.99 14.66 -2.50
CA ILE A 302 -7.84 13.54 -2.91
C ILE A 302 -6.97 12.37 -3.35
N TRP A 303 -7.08 11.22 -2.70
CA TRP A 303 -6.47 9.96 -3.12
C TRP A 303 -7.52 9.07 -3.78
N CYS A 304 -7.42 8.93 -5.09
CA CYS A 304 -8.20 7.98 -5.87
C CYS A 304 -7.58 6.58 -5.75
N VAL A 305 -8.40 5.58 -5.47
CA VAL A 305 -7.99 4.17 -5.41
C VAL A 305 -8.97 3.29 -6.17
N ASP A 306 -8.43 2.28 -6.85
CA ASP A 306 -9.15 1.15 -7.44
C ASP A 306 -8.27 -0.10 -7.26
N GLU A 307 -8.66 -1.23 -7.84
CA GLU A 307 -7.87 -2.47 -7.66
C GLU A 307 -6.50 -2.40 -8.36
N GLY A 308 -6.42 -1.82 -9.56
CA GLY A 308 -5.23 -1.88 -10.43
C GLY A 308 -4.50 -0.55 -10.69
N GLY A 309 -5.00 0.57 -10.20
CA GLY A 309 -4.47 1.94 -10.39
C GLY A 309 -5.00 2.67 -11.62
N THR A 310 -5.59 1.99 -12.60
CA THR A 310 -5.95 2.59 -13.89
C THR A 310 -7.09 3.59 -13.79
N ALA A 311 -8.23 3.19 -13.20
CA ALA A 311 -9.37 4.10 -13.04
C ALA A 311 -9.02 5.23 -12.05
N ALA A 312 -8.24 4.90 -11.02
CA ALA A 312 -7.72 5.88 -10.08
C ALA A 312 -6.91 6.98 -10.77
N CYS A 313 -5.98 6.64 -11.69
CA CYS A 313 -5.19 7.63 -12.39
C CYS A 313 -5.99 8.45 -13.41
N GLN A 314 -7.01 7.87 -14.03
CA GLN A 314 -7.96 8.63 -14.86
C GLN A 314 -8.73 9.66 -14.02
N ALA A 315 -9.27 9.26 -12.87
CA ALA A 315 -9.97 10.14 -11.95
C ALA A 315 -9.05 11.26 -11.43
N ALA A 316 -7.85 10.93 -10.97
CA ALA A 316 -6.89 11.91 -10.46
C ALA A 316 -6.47 12.94 -11.52
N GLN A 317 -6.23 12.51 -12.77
CA GLN A 317 -5.95 13.43 -13.87
C GLN A 317 -7.13 14.37 -14.14
N TRP A 318 -8.35 13.82 -14.18
CA TRP A 318 -9.56 14.60 -14.40
C TRP A 318 -9.74 15.63 -13.29
N LEU A 319 -9.64 15.22 -12.02
CA LEU A 319 -9.77 16.09 -10.85
C LEU A 319 -8.77 17.25 -10.89
N ARG A 320 -7.51 16.99 -11.24
CA ARG A 320 -6.49 18.05 -11.39
C ARG A 320 -6.82 19.04 -12.49
N ALA A 321 -7.40 18.58 -13.59
CA ALA A 321 -7.86 19.45 -14.67
C ALA A 321 -9.09 20.29 -14.29
N HIS A 322 -9.79 19.93 -13.20
CA HIS A 322 -11.03 20.56 -12.73
C HIS A 322 -10.89 21.19 -11.33
N GLY A 323 -9.71 21.74 -11.02
CA GLY A 323 -9.52 22.58 -9.82
C GLY A 323 -9.06 21.85 -8.57
N TYR A 324 -8.74 20.56 -8.64
CA TYR A 324 -8.18 19.77 -7.53
C TYR A 324 -6.71 19.42 -7.77
N PRO A 325 -5.78 20.39 -7.68
CA PRO A 325 -4.37 20.22 -8.06
C PRO A 325 -3.59 19.28 -7.15
N ASP A 326 -4.19 18.75 -6.09
CA ASP A 326 -3.59 17.78 -5.17
C ASP A 326 -4.22 16.40 -5.24
N ALA A 327 -5.10 16.18 -6.22
CA ALA A 327 -5.60 14.84 -6.50
C ALA A 327 -4.47 13.92 -7.00
N ARG A 328 -4.46 12.70 -6.49
CA ARG A 328 -3.49 11.63 -6.78
C ARG A 328 -4.17 10.29 -6.94
N CYS A 329 -3.61 9.41 -7.76
CA CYS A 329 -3.94 8.01 -7.79
C CYS A 329 -2.91 7.18 -7.02
N LEU A 330 -3.37 6.09 -6.42
CA LEU A 330 -2.48 5.05 -5.93
C LEU A 330 -1.89 4.25 -7.09
N ILE A 331 -0.58 4.38 -7.33
CA ILE A 331 0.13 3.67 -8.39
C ILE A 331 -0.05 2.16 -8.20
N GLY A 332 -0.63 1.49 -9.20
CA GLY A 332 -0.94 0.07 -9.20
C GLY A 332 -2.04 -0.36 -8.21
N GLY A 333 -2.80 0.59 -7.67
CA GLY A 333 -4.03 0.36 -6.91
C GLY A 333 -3.86 -0.39 -5.60
N LEU A 334 -4.97 -0.95 -5.10
CA LEU A 334 -4.99 -1.77 -3.89
C LEU A 334 -4.18 -3.07 -4.05
N GLY A 335 -3.97 -3.55 -5.28
CA GLY A 335 -3.03 -4.64 -5.53
C GLY A 335 -1.62 -4.32 -5.02
N GLN A 336 -1.12 -3.12 -5.30
CA GLN A 336 0.18 -2.66 -4.78
C GLN A 336 0.17 -2.43 -3.26
N TRP A 337 -0.94 -1.93 -2.73
CA TRP A 337 -1.12 -1.81 -1.28
C TRP A 337 -0.95 -3.16 -0.57
N ARG A 338 -1.67 -4.19 -1.03
CA ARG A 338 -1.66 -5.53 -0.43
C ARG A 338 -0.30 -6.21 -0.51
N ILE A 339 0.46 -6.01 -1.61
CA ILE A 339 1.83 -6.55 -1.70
C ILE A 339 2.72 -5.96 -0.59
N ARG A 340 2.55 -4.67 -0.25
CA ARG A 340 3.37 -3.99 0.77
C ARG A 340 2.88 -4.20 2.19
N TYR A 341 1.57 -4.14 2.40
CA TYR A 341 0.97 -3.96 3.72
C TYR A 341 -0.12 -5.00 4.04
N GLY A 342 -0.39 -5.96 3.15
CA GLY A 342 -1.53 -6.86 3.28
C GLY A 342 -2.84 -6.08 3.36
N ASP A 343 -3.73 -6.50 4.26
CA ASP A 343 -5.03 -5.83 4.48
C ASP A 343 -4.96 -4.75 5.57
N THR A 344 -3.76 -4.27 5.91
CA THR A 344 -3.61 -3.13 6.84
C THR A 344 -4.45 -1.95 6.34
N LEU A 345 -5.28 -1.37 7.21
CA LEU A 345 -6.26 -0.30 6.91
C LEU A 345 -7.39 -0.68 5.94
N LEU A 346 -7.54 -1.91 5.48
CA LEU A 346 -8.68 -2.32 4.67
C LEU A 346 -9.75 -2.93 5.59
N TRP A 347 -10.63 -2.07 6.11
CA TRP A 347 -11.72 -2.47 6.99
C TRP A 347 -12.90 -2.99 6.19
N PRO A 348 -13.51 -4.13 6.57
CA PRO A 348 -14.78 -4.49 6.00
C PRO A 348 -15.79 -3.38 6.30
N GLY A 349 -16.69 -3.13 5.36
CA GLY A 349 -17.85 -2.28 5.62
C GLY A 349 -18.64 -2.83 6.79
N GLU A 350 -19.29 -1.94 7.53
CA GLU A 350 -20.26 -2.35 8.53
C GLU A 350 -21.36 -3.10 7.75
N SER A 351 -21.49 -4.41 8.01
CA SER A 351 -22.70 -5.11 7.62
C SER A 351 -23.84 -4.41 8.32
N GLU A 352 -24.84 -3.96 7.56
CA GLU A 352 -26.15 -3.64 8.11
C GLU A 352 -26.69 -4.92 8.77
N GLU A 353 -26.40 -5.13 10.06
CA GLU A 353 -27.06 -6.13 10.91
C GLU A 353 -28.28 -5.53 11.59
#